data_AF-A0A3M1JKA1-F1
#
_entry.id   AF-A0A3M1JKA1-F1
#
_cell.length_a   1.000
_cell.length_b   1.000
_cell.length_c   1.000
_cell.angle_alpha   90.00
_cell.angle_beta   90.00
_cell.angle_gamma   90.00
#
_symmetry.space_group_name_H-M   'P 1'
#
loop_
_entity.id
_entity.type
_entity.pdbx_description
1 polymer ?
#
loop_
_entity_poly.entity_id
_entity_poly.type
_entity_poly.pdbx_seq_one_letter_code
_entity_poly.pdbx_strand_id
1 'polypeptide(L)'
;MLLLSVSLLFIFSILEVSIRLLTPPNRILDSDGKGVYTPDNNLTYRMKPNFKGSFPSYEFSTEFSTNSEGFRGPEWNLSRHHKILILGDSFTAGHGVNYNESFPAVLQKSLPSWSIIGLGVAGYSQKQELPLLRKYSKIKPDIVILAYYINDPAENCGIIKRNITLTGYSQGEVTKGSESFVSRLSRTLGKVRTLSFLWQRGRSLFEYLGLRSVNPGGLYSQNLMNNKGEDCYLLTQKLISDMKSETEKIHSRFLVVIIPSKLELEPLSSSAREEYGFDPLIPIDRVLKICSE
;
A
#
# COMPACT_ATOMS: atom_id res chain seq x y z
N MET A 1 38.93 -5.22 30.39
CA MET A 1 37.73 -4.42 30.02
C MET A 1 38.03 -3.44 28.88
N LEU A 2 38.96 -2.49 29.03
CA LEU A 2 39.27 -1.48 27.99
C LEU A 2 39.65 -2.07 26.62
N LEU A 3 40.56 -3.07 26.60
CA LEU A 3 41.03 -3.69 25.36
C LEU A 3 39.91 -4.37 24.56
N LEU A 4 38.98 -5.00 25.28
CA LEU A 4 37.84 -5.70 24.69
C LEU A 4 36.84 -4.71 24.07
N SER A 5 36.58 -3.60 24.77
CA SER A 5 35.73 -2.50 24.26
C SER A 5 36.31 -1.85 23.01
N VAL A 6 37.62 -1.59 22.99
CA VAL A 6 38.32 -1.01 21.82
C VAL A 6 38.27 -1.97 20.63
N SER A 7 38.49 -3.26 20.85
CA SER A 7 38.46 -4.27 19.80
C SER A 7 37.06 -4.41 19.18
N LEU A 8 36.01 -4.40 20.00
CA LEU A 8 34.62 -4.43 19.52
C LEU A 8 34.28 -3.20 18.68
N LEU A 9 34.64 -2.00 19.14
CA LEU A 9 34.40 -0.75 18.40
C LEU A 9 35.10 -0.75 17.04
N PHE A 10 36.32 -1.28 16.98
CA PHE A 10 37.08 -1.40 15.74
C PHE A 10 36.41 -2.36 14.75
N ILE A 11 35.97 -3.54 15.22
CA ILE A 11 35.23 -4.52 14.39
C ILE A 11 33.92 -3.93 13.87
N PHE A 12 33.12 -3.29 14.73
CA PHE A 12 31.86 -2.66 14.31
C PHE A 12 32.09 -1.53 13.30
N SER A 13 33.19 -0.79 13.44
CA SER A 13 33.57 0.27 12.50
C SER A 13 33.96 -0.30 11.13
N ILE A 14 34.76 -1.37 11.10
CA ILE A 14 35.11 -2.07 9.86
C ILE A 14 33.87 -2.67 9.20
N LEU A 15 32.99 -3.31 9.96
CA LEU A 15 31.74 -3.87 9.43
C LEU A 15 30.83 -2.78 8.86
N GLU A 16 30.68 -1.66 9.56
CA GLU A 16 29.86 -0.53 9.09
C GLU A 16 30.42 0.07 7.81
N VAL A 17 31.74 0.27 7.72
CA VAL A 17 32.41 0.77 6.51
C VAL A 17 32.28 -0.24 5.37
N SER A 18 32.53 -1.52 5.63
CA SER A 18 32.42 -2.59 4.64
C SER A 18 30.99 -2.71 4.12
N ILE A 19 29.99 -2.68 5.00
CA ILE A 19 28.57 -2.65 4.61
C ILE A 19 28.29 -1.37 3.83
N ARG A 20 28.82 -0.20 4.20
CA ARG A 20 28.59 1.04 3.44
C ARG A 20 29.16 1.02 2.02
N LEU A 21 30.29 0.32 1.83
CA LEU A 21 30.96 0.18 0.54
C LEU A 21 30.35 -0.94 -0.31
N LEU A 22 29.95 -2.05 0.31
CA LEU A 22 29.42 -3.24 -0.36
C LEU A 22 27.89 -3.22 -0.52
N THR A 23 27.18 -2.40 0.26
CA THR A 23 25.74 -2.19 0.12
C THR A 23 25.46 -0.80 -0.43
N PRO A 24 24.65 -0.67 -1.50
CA PRO A 24 24.39 0.61 -2.13
C PRO A 24 23.84 1.64 -1.14
N PRO A 25 24.20 2.93 -1.29
CA PRO A 25 23.76 3.97 -0.39
C PRO A 25 22.24 4.12 -0.45
N ASN A 26 21.63 4.03 0.73
CA ASN A 26 20.19 4.04 1.01
C ASN A 26 19.50 2.68 0.82
N ARG A 27 19.49 1.87 1.88
CA ARG A 27 18.55 0.77 2.11
C ARG A 27 17.84 0.92 3.46
N ILE A 28 17.62 2.16 3.89
CA ILE A 28 16.54 2.43 4.84
C ILE A 28 15.28 2.30 3.99
N LEU A 29 14.49 1.27 4.27
CA LEU A 29 13.10 1.19 3.86
C LEU A 29 12.41 2.45 4.38
N ASP A 30 12.49 3.54 3.63
CA ASP A 30 11.38 4.48 3.57
C ASP A 30 10.29 3.82 2.72
N SER A 31 9.78 2.70 3.24
CA SER A 31 8.53 2.08 2.81
C SER A 31 7.38 3.09 2.83
N ASP A 32 7.57 4.19 3.57
CA ASP A 32 6.60 5.24 3.80
C ASP A 32 6.64 6.34 2.73
N GLY A 33 7.55 6.26 1.75
CA GLY A 33 7.67 7.27 0.70
C GLY A 33 7.94 8.67 1.25
N LYS A 34 8.98 8.81 2.08
CA LYS A 34 9.30 10.11 2.69
C LYS A 34 9.36 11.21 1.62
N GLY A 35 8.42 12.14 1.71
CA GLY A 35 8.31 13.28 0.80
C GLY A 35 7.41 13.10 -0.42
N VAL A 36 6.89 11.90 -0.73
CA VAL A 36 5.91 11.71 -1.82
C VAL A 36 4.51 12.15 -1.39
N TYR A 37 4.14 11.97 -0.13
CA TYR A 37 2.82 12.32 0.36
C TYR A 37 2.75 13.75 0.89
N THR A 38 1.57 14.36 0.79
CA THR A 38 1.20 15.66 1.37
C THR A 38 -0.22 15.57 1.92
N PRO A 39 -0.57 16.33 2.99
CA PRO A 39 -1.94 16.39 3.47
C PRO A 39 -2.94 16.85 2.40
N ASP A 40 -4.17 16.35 2.49
CA ASP A 40 -5.30 16.77 1.66
C ASP A 40 -6.57 16.79 2.52
N ASN A 41 -7.32 17.90 2.50
CA ASN A 41 -8.48 18.07 3.38
C ASN A 41 -9.63 17.10 3.07
N ASN A 42 -9.73 16.62 1.83
CA ASN A 42 -10.81 15.73 1.40
C ASN A 42 -10.40 14.25 1.47
N LEU A 43 -9.13 13.96 1.19
CA LEU A 43 -8.60 12.60 1.11
C LEU A 43 -7.74 12.19 2.31
N THR A 44 -7.60 13.06 3.32
CA THR A 44 -6.61 13.00 4.41
C THR A 44 -5.17 13.22 3.94
N TYR A 45 -4.73 12.51 2.91
CA TYR A 45 -3.43 12.66 2.28
C TYR A 45 -3.52 12.34 0.79
N ARG A 46 -2.57 12.85 0.01
CA ARG A 46 -2.39 12.53 -1.41
C ARG A 46 -0.92 12.46 -1.75
N MET A 47 -0.57 11.90 -2.90
CA MET A 47 0.77 12.03 -3.44
C MET A 47 0.98 13.41 -4.08
N LYS A 48 2.20 13.93 -4.04
CA LYS A 48 2.58 15.21 -4.63
C LYS A 48 2.55 15.10 -6.16
N PRO A 49 1.98 16.08 -6.87
CA PRO A 49 2.13 16.22 -8.32
C PRO A 49 3.59 16.29 -8.77
N ASN A 50 3.90 15.74 -9.94
CA ASN A 50 5.22 15.82 -10.59
C ASN A 50 6.38 15.39 -9.68
N PHE A 51 6.12 14.49 -8.74
CA PHE A 51 7.15 13.97 -7.84
C PHE A 51 8.10 13.09 -8.65
N LYS A 52 9.39 13.17 -8.34
CA LYS A 52 10.41 12.24 -8.80
C LYS A 52 11.24 11.83 -7.60
N GLY A 53 11.31 10.53 -7.35
CA GLY A 53 12.14 9.95 -6.31
C GLY A 53 12.46 8.50 -6.65
N SER A 54 13.23 7.86 -5.78
CA SER A 54 13.47 6.42 -5.85
C SER A 54 13.09 5.78 -4.52
N PHE A 55 12.40 4.65 -4.60
CA PHE A 55 12.16 3.81 -3.44
C PHE A 55 13.24 2.73 -3.41
N PRO A 56 14.15 2.75 -2.43
CA PRO A 56 15.12 1.68 -2.31
C PRO A 56 14.42 0.41 -1.80
N SER A 57 14.35 -0.62 -2.66
CA SER A 57 14.05 -1.99 -2.22
C SER A 57 15.35 -2.79 -2.06
N TYR A 58 15.28 -3.97 -1.44
CA TYR A 58 16.44 -4.83 -1.21
C TYR A 58 17.09 -5.28 -2.54
N GLU A 59 16.30 -5.43 -3.60
CA GLU A 59 16.75 -6.03 -4.87
C GLU A 59 16.84 -5.00 -6.01
N PHE A 60 16.08 -3.90 -5.97
CA PHE A 60 16.07 -2.86 -7.01
C PHE A 60 15.87 -1.44 -6.45
N SER A 61 16.48 -0.43 -7.09
CA SER A 61 16.05 0.96 -6.93
C SER A 61 14.91 1.19 -7.91
N THR A 62 13.68 1.25 -7.42
CA THR A 62 12.52 1.52 -8.28
C THR A 62 12.35 3.02 -8.37
N GLU A 63 12.55 3.56 -9.57
CA GLU A 63 12.14 4.93 -9.86
C GLU A 63 10.63 5.07 -9.64
N PHE A 64 10.26 6.12 -8.92
CA PHE A 64 8.89 6.44 -8.63
C PHE A 64 8.64 7.89 -9.01
N SER A 65 7.80 8.05 -10.02
CA SER A 65 7.35 9.34 -10.47
C SER A 65 5.83 9.40 -10.46
N THR A 66 5.30 10.57 -10.13
CA THR A 66 3.88 10.88 -10.28
C THR A 66 3.67 11.87 -11.42
N ASN A 67 2.51 11.80 -12.04
CA ASN A 67 2.06 12.75 -13.04
C ASN A 67 1.62 14.07 -12.39
N SER A 68 1.16 15.01 -13.21
CA SER A 68 0.66 16.33 -12.83
C SER A 68 -0.56 16.31 -11.90
N GLU A 69 -1.28 15.19 -11.86
CA GLU A 69 -2.41 14.95 -10.96
C GLU A 69 -2.00 14.26 -9.65
N GLY A 70 -0.73 13.85 -9.53
CA GLY A 70 -0.18 13.20 -8.35
C GLY A 70 -0.30 11.67 -8.35
N PHE A 71 -0.69 11.02 -9.44
CA PHE A 71 -0.76 9.55 -9.51
C PHE A 71 0.47 8.95 -10.18
N ARG A 72 0.84 7.72 -9.80
CA ARG A 72 2.06 7.08 -10.31
C ARG A 72 1.97 6.83 -11.83
N GLY A 73 3.02 7.18 -12.55
CA GLY A 73 3.14 6.96 -13.99
C GLY A 73 3.23 8.24 -14.82
N PRO A 74 3.14 8.12 -16.16
CA PRO A 74 3.15 9.26 -17.08
C PRO A 74 1.81 10.01 -17.06
N GLU A 75 1.79 11.14 -17.75
CA GLU A 75 0.55 11.89 -18.02
C GLU A 75 -0.47 11.03 -18.76
N TRP A 76 -1.74 11.16 -18.38
CA TRP A 76 -2.82 10.47 -19.06
C TRP A 76 -3.12 11.14 -20.39
N ASN A 77 -3.14 10.36 -21.46
CA ASN A 77 -3.58 10.86 -22.76
C ASN A 77 -5.11 10.88 -22.81
N LEU A 78 -5.75 11.95 -22.36
CA LEU A 78 -7.21 12.08 -22.36
C LEU A 78 -7.83 12.36 -23.75
N SER A 79 -7.01 12.53 -24.79
CA SER A 79 -7.50 12.74 -26.17
C SER A 79 -8.07 11.46 -26.80
N ARG A 80 -7.75 10.28 -26.25
CA ARG A 80 -8.32 9.03 -26.75
C ARG A 80 -9.81 8.97 -26.43
N HIS A 81 -10.56 8.41 -27.37
CA HIS A 81 -12.01 8.28 -27.23
C HIS A 81 -12.36 7.41 -26.02
N HIS A 82 -11.80 6.20 -25.95
CA HIS A 82 -12.12 5.24 -24.90
C HIS A 82 -11.22 5.39 -23.67
N LYS A 83 -11.80 5.34 -22.48
CA LYS A 83 -11.10 5.57 -21.21
C LYS A 83 -11.56 4.60 -20.14
N ILE A 84 -10.60 4.04 -19.40
CA ILE A 84 -10.84 3.23 -18.21
C ILE A 84 -10.28 3.97 -17.00
N LEU A 85 -11.12 4.19 -16.00
CA LEU A 85 -10.72 4.72 -14.69
C LEU A 85 -10.55 3.56 -13.72
N ILE A 86 -9.40 3.47 -13.05
CA ILE A 86 -9.11 2.41 -12.08
C ILE A 86 -8.96 3.04 -10.70
N LEU A 87 -9.84 2.66 -9.78
CA LEU A 87 -9.83 3.03 -8.37
C LEU A 87 -9.16 1.90 -7.59
N GLY A 88 -8.36 2.25 -6.59
CA GLY A 88 -7.73 1.27 -5.73
C GLY A 88 -6.60 1.87 -4.90
N ASP A 89 -5.76 0.98 -4.39
CA ASP A 89 -4.82 1.30 -3.33
C ASP A 89 -3.35 1.13 -3.79
N SER A 90 -2.51 0.55 -2.92
CA SER A 90 -1.15 0.13 -3.18
C SER A 90 -0.99 -0.80 -4.39
N PHE A 91 -1.96 -1.67 -4.68
CA PHE A 91 -1.90 -2.56 -5.85
C PHE A 91 -2.06 -1.77 -7.16
N THR A 92 -3.02 -0.86 -7.21
CA THR A 92 -3.20 0.05 -8.36
C THR A 92 -2.03 1.00 -8.50
N ALA A 93 -1.41 1.43 -7.38
CA ALA A 93 -0.16 2.18 -7.40
C ALA A 93 1.06 1.33 -7.81
N GLY A 94 0.93 0.01 -7.94
CA GLY A 94 2.02 -0.90 -8.32
C GLY A 94 3.13 -1.01 -7.27
N HIS A 95 2.82 -0.89 -5.99
CA HIS A 95 3.83 -1.05 -4.93
C HIS A 95 4.55 -2.39 -5.04
N GLY A 96 5.88 -2.36 -4.96
CA GLY A 96 6.72 -3.56 -5.07
C GLY A 96 7.14 -3.95 -6.48
N VAL A 97 6.67 -3.26 -7.53
CA VAL A 97 7.10 -3.48 -8.93
C VAL A 97 7.48 -2.18 -9.63
N ASN A 98 8.19 -2.26 -10.75
CA ASN A 98 8.43 -1.09 -11.60
C ASN A 98 7.12 -0.61 -12.22
N TYR A 99 7.03 0.66 -12.60
CA TYR A 99 5.79 1.23 -13.14
C TYR A 99 5.29 0.46 -14.37
N ASN A 100 6.18 0.09 -15.29
CA ASN A 100 5.86 -0.67 -16.51
C ASN A 100 5.36 -2.11 -16.24
N GLU A 101 5.57 -2.62 -15.02
CA GLU A 101 5.09 -3.93 -14.57
C GLU A 101 3.79 -3.81 -13.76
N SER A 102 3.40 -2.61 -13.34
CA SER A 102 2.12 -2.39 -12.66
C SER A 102 0.95 -2.75 -13.58
N PHE A 103 -0.12 -3.34 -13.02
CA PHE A 103 -1.24 -3.79 -13.84
C PHE A 103 -1.91 -2.66 -14.65
N PRO A 104 -2.01 -1.39 -14.18
CA PRO A 104 -2.51 -0.32 -15.04
C PRO A 104 -1.61 -0.07 -16.26
N ALA A 105 -0.29 -0.18 -16.11
CA ALA A 105 0.65 -0.02 -17.22
C ALA A 105 0.59 -1.21 -18.20
N VAL A 106 0.48 -2.44 -17.68
CA VAL A 106 0.29 -3.65 -18.50
C VAL A 106 -1.03 -3.57 -19.27
N LEU A 107 -2.10 -3.10 -18.64
CA LEU A 107 -3.39 -2.87 -19.30
C LEU A 107 -3.28 -1.78 -20.38
N GLN A 108 -2.57 -0.69 -20.10
CA GLN A 108 -2.34 0.38 -21.09
C GLN A 108 -1.55 -0.12 -22.31
N LYS A 109 -0.58 -1.00 -22.11
CA LYS A 109 0.18 -1.64 -23.20
C LYS A 109 -0.71 -2.58 -24.03
N SER A 110 -1.64 -3.27 -23.37
CA SER A 110 -2.57 -4.22 -24.01
C SER A 110 -3.71 -3.51 -24.76
N LEU A 111 -4.08 -2.30 -24.32
CA LEU A 111 -5.13 -1.47 -24.92
C LEU A 111 -4.57 -0.09 -25.36
N PRO A 112 -3.71 -0.03 -26.40
CA PRO A 112 -3.00 1.19 -26.77
C PRO A 112 -3.91 2.32 -27.28
N SER A 113 -5.11 1.98 -27.79
CA SER A 113 -6.13 2.94 -28.22
C SER A 113 -6.98 3.48 -27.08
N TRP A 114 -6.84 2.95 -25.86
CA TRP A 114 -7.57 3.39 -24.67
C TRP A 114 -6.68 4.27 -23.78
N SER A 115 -7.29 5.17 -23.01
CA SER A 115 -6.63 5.84 -21.88
C SER A 115 -6.86 5.02 -20.63
N ILE A 116 -5.79 4.59 -19.97
CA ILE A 116 -5.88 3.93 -18.67
C ILE A 116 -5.49 4.93 -17.58
N ILE A 117 -6.44 5.27 -16.71
CA ILE A 117 -6.30 6.26 -15.65
C ILE A 117 -6.27 5.52 -14.31
N GLY A 118 -5.08 5.26 -13.79
CA GLY A 118 -4.90 4.65 -12.46
C GLY A 118 -4.92 5.70 -11.35
N LEU A 119 -5.89 5.61 -10.44
CA LEU A 119 -6.02 6.49 -9.26
C LEU A 119 -5.52 5.83 -7.97
N GLY A 120 -4.56 4.91 -8.09
CA GLY A 120 -4.02 4.15 -6.97
C GLY A 120 -3.16 4.99 -6.02
N VAL A 121 -3.46 4.91 -4.73
CA VAL A 121 -2.62 5.47 -3.67
C VAL A 121 -2.56 4.48 -2.51
N ALA A 122 -1.35 4.16 -2.06
CA ALA A 122 -1.18 3.19 -0.98
C ALA A 122 -1.93 3.59 0.29
N GLY A 123 -2.77 2.68 0.77
CA GLY A 123 -3.61 2.88 1.94
C GLY A 123 -4.89 3.66 1.69
N TYR A 124 -5.26 3.87 0.43
CA TYR A 124 -6.64 4.24 0.11
C TYR A 124 -7.57 3.04 0.25
N SER A 125 -8.83 3.38 0.47
CA SER A 125 -9.99 2.50 0.52
C SER A 125 -11.16 3.23 -0.13
N GLN A 126 -12.36 2.65 -0.10
CA GLN A 126 -13.53 3.25 -0.76
C GLN A 126 -13.87 4.64 -0.22
N LYS A 127 -13.50 4.95 1.03
CA LYS A 127 -13.61 6.31 1.60
C LYS A 127 -12.86 7.38 0.79
N GLN A 128 -11.70 7.07 0.24
CA GLN A 128 -10.91 7.98 -0.59
C GLN A 128 -11.25 7.82 -2.08
N GLU A 129 -11.54 6.59 -2.51
CA GLU A 129 -11.83 6.27 -3.91
C GLU A 129 -13.15 6.89 -4.39
N LEU A 130 -14.19 6.97 -3.56
CA LEU A 130 -15.47 7.58 -3.95
C LEU A 130 -15.35 9.09 -4.23
N PRO A 131 -14.72 9.92 -3.37
CA PRO A 131 -14.40 11.31 -3.71
C PRO A 131 -13.54 11.45 -4.96
N LEU A 132 -12.58 10.54 -5.19
CA LEU A 132 -11.78 10.52 -6.41
C LEU A 132 -12.61 10.21 -7.65
N LEU A 133 -13.50 9.21 -7.59
CA LEU A 133 -14.45 8.90 -8.66
C LEU A 133 -15.28 10.14 -9.00
N ARG A 134 -15.84 10.82 -8.00
CA ARG A 134 -16.59 12.06 -8.21
C ARG A 134 -15.74 13.15 -8.86
N LYS A 135 -14.51 13.37 -8.39
CA LYS A 135 -13.57 14.37 -8.92
C LYS A 135 -13.24 14.12 -10.39
N TYR A 136 -13.00 12.86 -10.76
CA TYR A 136 -12.59 12.48 -12.11
C TYR A 136 -13.75 12.05 -13.01
N SER A 137 -14.98 11.95 -12.53
CA SER A 137 -16.20 11.67 -13.33
C SER A 137 -16.31 12.54 -14.61
N LYS A 138 -15.84 13.79 -14.53
CA LYS A 138 -15.78 14.75 -15.65
C LYS A 138 -14.95 14.29 -16.85
N ILE A 139 -14.03 13.34 -16.69
CA ILE A 139 -13.26 12.76 -17.81
C ILE A 139 -14.10 11.78 -18.63
N LYS A 140 -15.32 11.44 -18.17
CA LYS A 140 -16.30 10.56 -18.82
C LYS A 140 -15.67 9.22 -19.23
N PRO A 141 -15.21 8.39 -18.27
CA PRO A 141 -14.72 7.06 -18.58
C PRO A 141 -15.82 6.20 -19.20
N ASP A 142 -15.48 5.24 -20.06
CA ASP A 142 -16.43 4.23 -20.51
C ASP A 142 -16.59 3.14 -19.43
N ILE A 143 -15.52 2.90 -18.68
CA ILE A 143 -15.43 1.86 -17.65
C ILE A 143 -14.76 2.42 -16.40
N VAL A 144 -15.35 2.16 -15.24
CA VAL A 144 -14.73 2.36 -13.93
C VAL A 144 -14.48 1.00 -13.30
N ILE A 145 -13.23 0.72 -12.97
CA ILE A 145 -12.79 -0.50 -12.29
C ILE A 145 -12.48 -0.15 -10.84
N LEU A 146 -13.11 -0.83 -9.89
CA LEU A 146 -12.71 -0.85 -8.49
C LEU A 146 -11.82 -2.08 -8.25
N ALA A 147 -10.55 -1.87 -7.96
CA ALA A 147 -9.63 -2.92 -7.54
C ALA A 147 -9.72 -3.10 -6.02
N TYR A 148 -10.62 -3.97 -5.58
CA TYR A 148 -10.97 -4.20 -4.18
C TYR A 148 -10.02 -5.18 -3.51
N TYR A 149 -9.56 -4.88 -2.30
CA TYR A 149 -8.74 -5.80 -1.50
C TYR A 149 -9.30 -6.04 -0.10
N ILE A 150 -8.94 -7.19 0.48
CA ILE A 150 -9.56 -7.76 1.69
C ILE A 150 -9.40 -6.90 2.95
N ASN A 151 -8.44 -5.98 2.96
CA ASN A 151 -8.19 -5.07 4.07
C ASN A 151 -9.06 -3.81 4.03
N ASP A 152 -9.75 -3.54 2.91
CA ASP A 152 -10.51 -2.32 2.70
C ASP A 152 -11.59 -2.07 3.76
N PRO A 153 -12.36 -3.07 4.24
CA PRO A 153 -13.30 -2.84 5.34
C PRO A 153 -12.63 -2.31 6.61
N ALA A 154 -11.48 -2.88 6.98
CA ALA A 154 -10.74 -2.45 8.16
C ALA A 154 -10.14 -1.03 7.97
N GLU A 155 -9.71 -0.68 6.75
CA GLU A 155 -9.28 0.69 6.39
C GLU A 155 -10.46 1.68 6.43
N ASN A 156 -11.62 1.30 5.89
CA ASN A 156 -12.84 2.10 5.92
C ASN A 156 -13.24 2.42 7.36
N CYS A 157 -13.06 1.52 8.32
CA CYS A 157 -13.34 1.82 9.73
C CYS A 157 -12.20 2.53 10.48
N GLY A 158 -11.04 2.74 9.87
CA GLY A 158 -9.86 3.28 10.55
C GLY A 158 -9.31 2.34 11.63
N ILE A 159 -9.60 1.03 11.55
CA ILE A 159 -9.04 0.00 12.43
C ILE A 159 -7.54 -0.12 12.17
N ILE A 160 -7.16 -0.04 10.89
CA ILE A 160 -5.76 0.01 10.48
C ILE A 160 -5.30 1.47 10.56
N LYS A 161 -4.58 1.81 11.63
CA LYS A 161 -3.85 3.08 11.68
C LYS A 161 -2.53 2.89 10.97
N ARG A 162 -2.47 3.21 9.67
CA ARG A 162 -1.19 3.31 8.99
C ARG A 162 -0.44 4.51 9.56
N ASN A 163 0.64 4.23 10.30
CA ASN A 163 1.69 5.21 10.56
C ASN A 163 2.48 5.42 9.26
N ILE A 164 1.80 5.90 8.20
CA ILE A 164 2.52 6.64 7.18
C ILE A 164 3.22 7.72 7.97
N THR A 165 4.55 7.81 7.88
CA THR A 165 5.29 8.95 8.39
C THR A 165 4.93 10.18 7.54
N LEU A 166 3.64 10.55 7.53
CA LEU A 166 3.21 11.92 7.45
C LEU A 166 3.95 12.57 8.62
N THR A 167 4.84 13.50 8.32
CA THR A 167 5.14 14.54 9.28
C THR A 167 3.82 15.27 9.60
N GLY A 168 3.04 14.67 10.51
CA GLY A 168 1.81 15.13 11.19
C GLY A 168 0.66 15.65 10.34
N TYR A 169 -0.48 14.94 10.32
CA TYR A 169 -1.78 15.59 10.09
C TYR A 169 -2.81 15.03 11.08
N SER A 170 -3.16 15.83 12.07
CA SER A 170 -4.30 15.62 12.97
C SER A 170 -5.02 16.97 13.08
N GLN A 171 -6.32 16.98 12.75
CA GLN A 171 -7.20 18.15 12.89
C GLN A 171 -6.73 19.45 12.21
N GLY A 172 -6.20 19.37 10.98
CA GLY A 172 -5.92 20.58 10.19
C GLY A 172 -4.65 21.34 10.58
N GLU A 173 -3.90 20.88 11.59
CA GLU A 173 -2.59 21.44 11.94
C GLU A 173 -1.46 20.43 11.69
N VAL A 174 -0.40 20.90 11.02
CA VAL A 174 0.87 20.17 10.88
C VAL A 174 1.58 20.18 12.24
N THR A 175 1.19 19.26 13.11
CA THR A 175 1.91 19.05 14.37
C THR A 175 3.13 18.17 14.10
N LYS A 176 4.34 18.71 14.32
CA LYS A 176 5.54 17.87 14.50
C LYS A 176 5.23 16.94 15.66
N GLY A 177 4.89 15.68 15.38
CA GLY A 177 4.65 14.69 16.41
C GLY A 177 5.81 14.71 17.41
N SER A 178 5.49 14.77 18.69
CA SER A 178 6.46 14.52 19.76
C SER A 178 6.99 13.10 19.56
N GLU A 179 8.14 12.97 18.87
CA GLU A 179 8.79 11.68 18.69
C GLU A 179 9.18 11.17 20.07
N SER A 180 8.63 10.02 20.46
CA SER A 180 9.05 9.33 21.67
C SER A 180 10.56 9.06 21.61
N PHE A 181 11.22 9.01 22.78
CA PHE A 181 12.64 8.71 22.86
C PHE A 181 12.97 7.39 22.13
N VAL A 182 12.07 6.40 22.20
CA VAL A 182 12.21 5.10 21.52
C VAL A 182 12.21 5.25 19.99
N SER A 183 11.34 6.09 19.41
CA SER A 183 11.31 6.30 17.96
C SER A 183 12.50 7.13 17.46
N ARG A 184 12.97 8.09 18.27
CA ARG A 184 14.23 8.81 18.02
C ARG A 184 15.43 7.89 18.06
N LEU A 185 15.49 7.01 19.04
CA LEU A 185 16.56 6.04 19.21
C LEU A 185 16.53 5.00 18.08
N SER A 186 15.36 4.43 17.77
CA SER A 186 15.22 3.46 16.68
C SER A 186 15.60 4.07 15.33
N ARG A 187 15.25 5.34 15.06
CA ARG A 187 15.69 6.06 13.87
C ARG A 187 17.21 6.27 13.85
N THR A 188 17.79 6.66 14.99
CA THR A 188 19.23 6.92 15.11
C THR A 188 20.03 5.63 14.94
N LEU A 189 19.56 4.53 15.53
CA LEU A 189 20.11 3.20 15.33
C LEU A 189 19.88 2.68 13.90
N GLY A 190 18.74 3.01 13.28
CA GLY A 190 18.45 2.70 11.88
C GLY A 190 19.37 3.40 10.87
N LYS A 191 20.09 4.45 11.28
CA LYS A 191 21.17 5.07 10.47
C LYS A 191 22.46 4.24 10.47
N VAL A 192 22.62 3.33 11.42
CA VAL A 192 23.74 2.38 11.49
C VAL A 192 23.36 1.15 10.65
N ARG A 193 23.98 1.01 9.48
CA ARG A 193 23.58 -0.01 8.49
C ARG A 193 23.82 -1.42 9.00
N THR A 194 24.83 -1.61 9.86
CA THR A 194 25.15 -2.90 10.46
C THR A 194 23.99 -3.40 11.34
N LEU A 195 23.38 -2.50 12.13
CA LEU A 195 22.26 -2.85 13.00
C LEU A 195 20.99 -3.15 12.20
N SER A 196 20.69 -2.36 11.16
CA SER A 196 19.53 -2.62 10.30
C SER A 196 19.70 -3.90 9.48
N PHE A 197 20.92 -4.22 9.03
CA PHE A 197 21.25 -5.47 8.35
C PHE A 197 21.11 -6.68 9.29
N LEU A 198 21.69 -6.62 10.50
CA LEU A 198 21.59 -7.71 11.48
C LEU A 198 20.16 -7.91 11.97
N TRP A 199 19.40 -6.84 12.18
CA TRP A 199 17.99 -6.93 12.55
C TRP A 199 17.15 -7.58 11.45
N GLN A 200 17.40 -7.23 10.18
CA GLN A 200 16.69 -7.82 9.03
C GLN A 200 17.10 -9.28 8.78
N ARG A 201 18.40 -9.62 8.84
CA ARG A 201 18.87 -11.01 8.72
C ARG A 201 18.42 -11.86 9.88
N GLY A 202 18.40 -11.30 11.09
CA GLY A 202 17.78 -11.91 12.25
C GLY A 202 16.30 -12.18 11.97
N ARG A 203 15.55 -11.19 11.48
CA ARG A 203 14.13 -11.37 11.12
C ARG A 203 13.91 -12.48 10.09
N SER A 204 14.66 -12.48 8.98
CA SER A 204 14.60 -13.54 7.97
C SER A 204 15.00 -14.91 8.51
N LEU A 205 15.96 -14.97 9.44
CA LEU A 205 16.39 -16.20 10.09
C LEU A 205 15.32 -16.71 11.08
N PHE A 206 14.68 -15.82 11.86
CA PHE A 206 13.58 -16.19 12.74
C PHE A 206 12.35 -16.68 11.95
N GLU A 207 12.10 -16.11 10.78
CA GLU A 207 11.07 -16.57 9.83
C GLU A 207 11.44 -17.94 9.22
N TYR A 208 12.69 -18.13 8.78
CA TYR A 208 13.21 -19.41 8.25
C TYR A 208 13.20 -20.53 9.30
N LEU A 209 13.51 -20.20 10.55
CA LEU A 209 13.50 -21.15 11.67
C LEU A 209 12.10 -21.42 12.23
N GLY A 210 11.04 -20.82 11.67
CA GLY A 210 9.66 -21.00 12.11
C GLY A 210 9.36 -20.46 13.52
N LEU A 211 10.30 -19.72 14.12
CA LEU A 211 10.18 -19.16 15.48
C LEU A 211 9.27 -17.94 15.55
N ARG A 212 8.83 -17.44 14.39
CA ARG A 212 7.86 -16.36 14.28
C ARG A 212 6.93 -16.67 13.10
N SER A 213 5.67 -17.02 13.38
CA SER A 213 4.66 -17.00 12.33
C SER A 213 4.40 -15.55 11.98
N VAL A 214 4.83 -15.13 10.79
CA VAL A 214 4.26 -13.92 10.18
C VAL A 214 2.84 -14.32 9.90
N ASN A 215 1.90 -13.90 10.73
CA ASN A 215 0.49 -14.16 10.49
C ASN A 215 0.05 -13.24 9.34
N PRO A 216 0.08 -13.70 8.06
CA PRO A 216 -0.03 -12.79 6.93
C PRO A 216 -1.47 -12.27 6.81
N GLY A 217 -2.44 -13.08 7.27
CA GLY A 217 -3.86 -12.76 7.33
C GLY A 217 -4.38 -12.42 8.73
N GLY A 218 -3.73 -12.81 9.82
CA GLY A 218 -4.36 -12.79 11.14
C GLY A 218 -4.50 -11.43 11.81
N LEU A 219 -3.70 -10.43 11.47
CA LEU A 219 -3.95 -9.06 11.96
C LEU A 219 -5.17 -8.41 11.29
N TYR A 220 -5.42 -8.75 10.01
CA TYR A 220 -6.57 -8.27 9.25
C TYR A 220 -7.84 -9.05 9.62
N SER A 221 -7.74 -10.38 9.67
CA SER A 221 -8.86 -11.29 9.95
C SER A 221 -9.35 -11.19 11.40
N GLN A 222 -8.46 -11.17 12.42
CA GLN A 222 -8.90 -11.20 13.82
C GLN A 222 -9.68 -9.95 14.25
N ASN A 223 -9.39 -8.77 13.70
CA ASN A 223 -10.15 -7.55 14.01
C ASN A 223 -11.48 -7.44 13.26
N LEU A 224 -11.63 -8.14 12.12
CA LEU A 224 -12.87 -8.21 11.35
C LEU A 224 -13.87 -9.23 11.90
N MET A 225 -13.46 -10.07 12.86
CA MET A 225 -14.29 -11.13 13.46
C MET A 225 -15.16 -10.69 14.65
N ASN A 226 -14.98 -9.46 15.15
CA ASN A 226 -15.83 -8.88 16.20
C ASN A 226 -16.97 -8.04 15.57
N ASN A 227 -18.03 -7.70 16.31
CA ASN A 227 -19.18 -6.90 15.79
C ASN A 227 -18.78 -5.65 14.97
N LYS A 228 -17.64 -5.03 15.30
CA LYS A 228 -17.07 -3.91 14.53
C LYS A 228 -16.75 -4.27 13.08
N GLY A 229 -16.32 -5.50 12.80
CA GLY A 229 -16.01 -5.96 11.45
C GLY A 229 -17.25 -6.04 10.56
N GLU A 230 -18.40 -6.49 11.09
CA GLU A 230 -19.66 -6.50 10.34
C GLU A 230 -20.09 -5.07 9.96
N ASP A 231 -19.99 -4.11 10.89
CA ASP A 231 -20.24 -2.69 10.61
C ASP A 231 -19.30 -2.15 9.50
N CYS A 232 -18.04 -2.59 9.50
CA CYS A 232 -17.07 -2.22 8.47
C CYS A 232 -17.41 -2.78 7.09
N TYR A 233 -17.90 -4.02 7.03
CA TYR A 233 -18.39 -4.60 5.79
C TYR A 233 -19.63 -3.86 5.30
N LEU A 234 -20.62 -3.58 6.15
CA LEU A 234 -21.81 -2.81 5.78
C LEU A 234 -21.46 -1.41 5.24
N LEU A 235 -20.51 -0.73 5.88
CA LEU A 235 -19.99 0.55 5.40
C LEU A 235 -19.34 0.41 4.01
N THR A 236 -18.54 -0.63 3.82
CA THR A 236 -17.89 -0.92 2.53
C THR A 236 -18.91 -1.20 1.44
N GLN A 237 -19.94 -2.01 1.74
CA GLN A 237 -21.06 -2.28 0.83
C GLN A 237 -21.77 -1.00 0.40
N LYS A 238 -22.09 -0.14 1.36
CA LYS A 238 -22.70 1.16 1.09
C LYS A 238 -21.82 2.03 0.20
N LEU A 239 -20.52 2.10 0.47
CA LEU A 239 -19.59 2.90 -0.34
C LEU A 239 -19.49 2.35 -1.77
N ILE A 240 -19.42 1.03 -1.96
CA ILE A 240 -19.40 0.40 -3.29
C ILE A 240 -20.72 0.68 -4.03
N SER A 241 -21.86 0.62 -3.34
CA SER A 241 -23.17 0.97 -3.90
C SER A 241 -23.23 2.44 -4.33
N ASP A 242 -22.72 3.37 -3.51
CA ASP A 242 -22.60 4.78 -3.86
C ASP A 242 -21.70 4.97 -5.09
N MET A 243 -20.59 4.23 -5.18
CA MET A 243 -19.68 4.26 -6.34
C MET A 243 -20.35 3.74 -7.61
N LYS A 244 -21.13 2.66 -7.53
CA LYS A 244 -21.97 2.15 -8.64
C LYS A 244 -22.93 3.24 -9.11
N SER A 245 -23.66 3.87 -8.18
CA SER A 245 -24.59 4.97 -8.50
C SER A 245 -23.90 6.16 -9.15
N GLU A 246 -22.74 6.61 -8.65
CA GLU A 246 -21.97 7.71 -9.27
C GLU A 246 -21.47 7.36 -10.67
N THR A 247 -21.12 6.09 -10.90
CA THR A 247 -20.66 5.58 -12.20
C THR A 247 -21.80 5.51 -13.21
N GLU A 248 -22.99 5.09 -12.79
CA GLU A 248 -24.19 5.04 -13.63
C GLU A 248 -24.67 6.44 -14.07
N LYS A 249 -24.56 7.45 -13.19
CA LYS A 249 -24.89 8.86 -13.51
C LYS A 249 -24.11 9.41 -14.69
N ILE A 250 -22.91 8.90 -14.95
CA ILE A 250 -22.05 9.31 -16.06
C ILE A 250 -22.06 8.30 -17.22
N HIS A 251 -23.00 7.34 -17.21
CA HIS A 251 -23.17 6.30 -18.23
C HIS A 251 -21.95 5.40 -18.45
N SER A 252 -21.11 5.26 -17.43
CA SER A 252 -19.97 4.34 -17.44
C SER A 252 -20.40 2.95 -16.95
N ARG A 253 -19.66 1.91 -17.32
CA ARG A 253 -19.80 0.57 -16.73
C ARG A 253 -18.98 0.48 -15.44
N PHE A 254 -19.57 -0.03 -14.37
CA PHE A 254 -18.88 -0.28 -13.11
C PHE A 254 -18.45 -1.75 -13.01
N LEU A 255 -17.17 -1.99 -12.79
CA LEU A 255 -16.59 -3.33 -12.62
C LEU A 255 -15.87 -3.40 -11.28
N VAL A 256 -16.12 -4.46 -10.51
CA VAL A 256 -15.36 -4.75 -9.29
C VAL A 256 -14.42 -5.91 -9.56
N VAL A 257 -13.13 -5.69 -9.36
CA VAL A 257 -12.09 -6.71 -9.48
C VAL A 257 -11.55 -6.99 -8.09
N ILE A 258 -11.73 -8.22 -7.62
CA ILE A 258 -11.21 -8.65 -6.32
C ILE A 258 -9.76 -9.06 -6.50
N ILE A 259 -8.86 -8.39 -5.76
CA ILE A 259 -7.43 -8.72 -5.76
C ILE A 259 -7.22 -9.94 -4.87
N PRO A 260 -6.59 -11.01 -5.37
CA PRO A 260 -6.40 -12.21 -4.58
C PRO A 260 -5.39 -11.96 -3.45
N SER A 261 -5.64 -12.54 -2.28
CA SER A 261 -4.69 -12.54 -1.18
C SER A 261 -3.58 -13.56 -1.41
N LYS A 262 -2.44 -13.37 -0.73
CA LYS A 262 -1.32 -14.32 -0.77
C LYS A 262 -1.76 -15.75 -0.43
N LEU A 263 -2.73 -15.90 0.48
CA LEU A 263 -3.25 -17.19 0.95
C LEU A 263 -4.08 -17.92 -0.12
N GLU A 264 -4.58 -17.19 -1.12
CA GLU A 264 -5.37 -17.74 -2.24
C GLU A 264 -4.46 -18.18 -3.40
N LEU A 265 -3.25 -17.60 -3.49
CA LEU A 265 -2.27 -17.87 -4.55
C LEU A 265 -1.26 -18.96 -4.16
N GLU A 266 -0.90 -19.04 -2.88
CA GLU A 266 0.06 -20.03 -2.38
C GLU A 266 -0.66 -21.25 -1.79
N PRO A 267 -0.25 -22.48 -2.15
CA PRO A 267 -0.77 -23.68 -1.51
C PRO A 267 -0.35 -23.68 -0.03
N LEU A 268 -1.29 -23.36 0.86
CA LEU A 268 -1.08 -23.45 2.30
C LEU A 268 -0.62 -24.86 2.66
N SER A 269 0.41 -24.98 3.51
CA SER A 269 0.60 -26.22 4.26
C SER A 269 -0.69 -26.47 5.04
N SER A 270 -1.20 -27.70 5.00
CA SER A 270 -2.48 -28.11 5.59
C SER A 270 -2.70 -27.61 7.03
N SER A 271 -1.61 -27.44 7.78
CA SER A 271 -1.57 -26.89 9.13
C SER A 271 -2.11 -25.47 9.28
N ALA A 272 -1.90 -24.57 8.31
CA ALA A 272 -2.33 -23.18 8.42
C ALA A 272 -3.86 -23.01 8.26
N ARG A 273 -4.53 -23.94 7.56
CA ARG A 273 -6.00 -23.94 7.44
C ARG A 273 -6.67 -24.45 8.73
N GLU A 274 -6.07 -25.43 9.39
CA GLU A 274 -6.57 -25.97 10.67
C GLU A 274 -6.28 -25.05 11.86
N GLU A 275 -5.10 -24.40 11.91
CA GLU A 275 -4.66 -23.58 13.06
C GLU A 275 -5.53 -22.34 13.30
N TYR A 276 -6.04 -21.71 12.23
CA TYR A 276 -6.78 -20.45 12.34
C TYR A 276 -8.31 -20.61 12.26
N GLY A 277 -8.83 -21.83 12.05
CA GLY A 277 -10.28 -22.12 12.03
C GLY A 277 -11.08 -21.28 11.02
N PHE A 278 -10.41 -20.71 10.02
CA PHE A 278 -10.93 -19.74 9.07
C PHE A 278 -10.49 -20.16 7.67
N ASP A 279 -11.41 -20.09 6.71
CA ASP A 279 -11.04 -20.08 5.30
C ASP A 279 -10.56 -18.65 4.96
N PRO A 280 -9.26 -18.41 4.67
CA PRO A 280 -8.77 -17.10 4.30
C PRO A 280 -9.29 -16.59 2.96
N LEU A 281 -9.96 -17.47 2.20
CA LEU A 281 -10.85 -17.07 1.13
C LEU A 281 -11.97 -16.26 1.79
N ILE A 282 -11.97 -14.94 1.56
CA ILE A 282 -13.14 -14.11 1.86
C ILE A 282 -14.39 -14.85 1.37
N PRO A 283 -15.54 -14.72 2.06
CA PRO A 283 -16.80 -15.14 1.48
C PRO A 283 -17.04 -14.34 0.19
N ILE A 284 -16.53 -14.86 -0.93
CA ILE A 284 -16.60 -14.26 -2.25
C ILE A 284 -18.07 -14.09 -2.62
N ASP A 285 -18.94 -14.95 -2.09
CA ASP A 285 -20.39 -14.85 -2.07
C ASP A 285 -20.91 -13.52 -1.51
N ARG A 286 -20.31 -12.96 -0.45
CA ARG A 286 -20.72 -11.63 0.07
C ARG A 286 -20.34 -10.50 -0.88
N VAL A 287 -19.16 -10.55 -1.51
CA VAL A 287 -18.76 -9.53 -2.50
C VAL A 287 -19.55 -9.68 -3.79
N LEU A 288 -19.80 -10.91 -4.23
CA LEU A 288 -20.63 -11.22 -5.39
C LEU A 288 -22.07 -10.79 -5.17
N LYS A 289 -22.63 -10.91 -3.96
CA LYS A 289 -23.97 -10.42 -3.63
C LYS A 289 -24.10 -8.91 -3.82
N ILE A 290 -23.07 -8.13 -3.46
CA ILE A 290 -23.00 -6.67 -3.68
C ILE A 290 -23.01 -6.34 -5.19
N CYS A 291 -22.40 -7.19 -6.01
CA CYS A 291 -22.31 -6.96 -7.45
C CYS A 291 -23.56 -7.42 -8.21
N SER A 292 -24.33 -8.36 -7.65
CA SER A 292 -25.53 -8.94 -8.28
C SER A 292 -26.83 -8.19 -7.98
N GLU A 293 -26.86 -7.30 -6.98
CA GLU A 293 -27.96 -6.38 -6.66
C GLU A 293 -27.72 -5.00 -7.31
#